data_AF-A0A498FQY2-F1
#
_entry.id   AF-A0A498FQY2-F1
#
_cell.length_a   1.000
_cell.length_b   1.000
_cell.length_c   1.000
_cell.angle_alpha   90.00
_cell.angle_beta   90.00
_cell.angle_gamma   90.00
#
_symmetry.space_group_name_H-M   'P 1'
#
loop_
_entity.id
_entity.type
_entity.pdbx_description
1 polymer ?
#
loop_
_entity_poly.entity_id
_entity_poly.type
_entity_poly.pdbx_seq_one_letter_code
_entity_poly.pdbx_strand_id
1 'polypeptide(L)'
;MADDNSDEIPDAWTEMEGVELTGNGMRYVEHGWSHSGDPLWDVLVFRAEGEMNEVTDKDWGVQYPTADDMDPFDTEQEAVEAAKEYLREHAQLDP
;
A
#
# COMPACT_ATOMS: atom_id res chain seq x y z
N MET A 1 17.53 -15.56 -11.82
CA MET A 1 17.78 -14.99 -10.49
C MET A 1 16.41 -14.53 -10.05
N ALA A 2 15.84 -15.13 -9.01
CA ALA A 2 14.67 -14.56 -8.38
C ALA A 2 15.21 -13.37 -7.59
N ASP A 3 14.78 -12.17 -7.94
CA ASP A 3 14.99 -11.00 -7.09
C ASP A 3 14.21 -11.27 -5.81
N ASP A 4 14.91 -11.89 -4.87
CA ASP A 4 14.49 -12.12 -3.49
C ASP A 4 14.42 -10.73 -2.81
N ASN A 5 13.40 -9.95 -3.17
CA ASN A 5 12.92 -8.84 -2.37
C ASN A 5 12.11 -9.38 -1.17
N SER A 6 12.60 -10.48 -0.55
CA SER A 6 12.22 -10.94 0.79
C SER A 6 12.78 -9.96 1.83
N ASP A 7 12.49 -8.68 1.64
CA ASP A 7 12.64 -7.65 2.65
C ASP A 7 11.45 -7.86 3.60
N GLU A 8 11.68 -8.76 4.57
CA GLU A 8 10.72 -9.56 5.35
C GLU A 8 9.44 -8.80 5.72
N ILE A 9 8.34 -9.17 5.08
CA ILE A 9 7.00 -8.75 5.50
C ILE A 9 6.67 -9.54 6.77
N PRO A 10 6.25 -8.87 7.86
CA PRO A 10 6.01 -9.56 9.11
C PRO A 10 4.91 -10.61 8.94
N ASP A 11 5.04 -11.78 9.59
CA ASP A 11 4.09 -12.91 9.53
C ASP A 11 2.61 -12.51 9.79
N ALA A 12 2.39 -11.41 10.50
CA ALA A 12 1.05 -10.88 10.78
C ALA A 12 0.33 -10.31 9.54
N TRP A 13 1.08 -10.03 8.48
CA TRP A 13 0.63 -9.41 7.24
C TRP A 13 0.73 -10.41 6.09
N THR A 14 -0.34 -10.51 5.31
CA THR A 14 -0.39 -11.34 4.11
C THR A 14 -0.40 -10.44 2.87
N GLU A 15 0.55 -10.67 1.96
CA GLU A 15 0.57 -9.99 0.66
C GLU A 15 -0.66 -10.37 -0.17
N MET A 16 -1.29 -9.37 -0.75
CA MET A 16 -2.42 -9.48 -1.65
C MET A 16 -1.95 -9.21 -3.07
N GLU A 17 -2.35 -10.08 -4.02
CA GLU A 17 -2.14 -9.81 -5.44
C GLU A 17 -2.85 -8.51 -5.84
N GLY A 18 -2.20 -7.68 -6.65
CA GLY A 18 -2.74 -6.40 -7.11
C GLY A 18 -4.16 -6.54 -7.67
N VAL A 19 -5.09 -5.74 -7.12
CA VAL A 19 -6.50 -5.76 -7.51
C VAL A 19 -6.84 -4.44 -8.20
N GLU A 20 -7.52 -4.53 -9.34
CA GLU A 20 -8.14 -3.37 -9.99
C GLU A 20 -9.29 -2.87 -9.08
N LEU A 21 -9.04 -1.80 -8.32
CA LEU A 21 -10.09 -1.16 -7.53
C LEU A 21 -10.98 -0.34 -8.47
N THR A 22 -12.19 -0.84 -8.70
CA THR A 22 -13.18 -0.15 -9.53
C THR A 22 -13.91 0.93 -8.72
N GLY A 23 -13.20 2.01 -8.33
CA GLY A 23 -13.81 3.14 -7.61
C GLY A 23 -12.92 4.37 -7.39
N ASN A 24 -13.47 5.57 -7.64
CA ASN A 24 -12.93 6.89 -7.27
C ASN A 24 -11.50 7.24 -7.73
N GLY A 25 -11.09 6.84 -8.94
CA GLY A 25 -9.84 7.32 -9.56
C GLY A 25 -8.56 6.61 -9.10
N MET A 26 -8.64 5.67 -8.15
CA MET A 26 -7.55 4.76 -7.81
C MET A 26 -7.60 3.58 -8.78
N ARG A 27 -6.80 3.61 -9.84
CA ARG A 27 -7.03 2.67 -10.96
C ARG A 27 -6.38 1.32 -10.76
N TYR A 28 -5.28 1.21 -10.03
CA TYR A 28 -4.59 -0.06 -9.82
C TYR A 28 -3.86 -0.10 -8.48
N VAL A 29 -4.22 -1.06 -7.62
CA VAL A 29 -3.37 -1.46 -6.49
C VAL A 29 -2.29 -2.33 -7.07
N GLU A 30 -1.04 -1.87 -6.98
CA GLU A 30 0.13 -2.60 -7.48
C GLU A 30 0.64 -3.56 -6.40
N HIS A 31 0.60 -3.13 -5.14
CA HIS A 31 0.97 -3.96 -3.98
C HIS A 31 0.00 -3.71 -2.82
N GLY A 32 -0.36 -4.75 -2.07
CA GLY A 32 -1.22 -4.61 -0.90
C GLY A 32 -0.92 -5.66 0.15
N TRP A 33 -1.19 -5.32 1.42
CA TRP A 33 -0.98 -6.20 2.56
C TRP A 33 -2.15 -6.12 3.51
N SER A 34 -2.66 -7.28 3.92
CA SER A 34 -3.77 -7.38 4.87
C SER A 34 -3.30 -7.95 6.20
N HIS A 35 -3.69 -7.31 7.30
CA HIS A 35 -3.40 -7.83 8.63
C HIS A 35 -4.43 -8.91 9.01
N SER A 36 -3.99 -10.18 9.10
CA SER A 36 -4.86 -11.31 9.50
C SER A 36 -6.16 -11.48 8.68
N GLY A 37 -6.22 -10.92 7.46
CA GLY A 37 -7.40 -10.98 6.59
C GLY A 37 -8.52 -10.02 6.95
N ASP A 38 -8.25 -8.99 7.78
CA ASP A 38 -9.21 -7.93 8.08
C ASP A 38 -9.04 -6.77 7.08
N PRO A 39 -10.05 -6.50 6.23
CA PRO A 39 -9.95 -5.48 5.18
C PRO A 39 -9.92 -4.05 5.72
N LEU A 40 -10.24 -3.84 7.01
CA LEU A 40 -10.09 -2.53 7.65
C LEU A 40 -8.64 -2.26 8.07
N TRP A 41 -7.80 -3.30 8.05
CA TRP A 41 -6.39 -3.23 8.34
C TRP A 41 -5.52 -3.43 7.10
N ASP A 42 -6.02 -3.10 5.91
CA ASP A 42 -5.26 -3.21 4.67
C ASP A 42 -4.36 -1.98 4.44
N VAL A 43 -3.10 -2.24 4.05
CA VAL A 43 -2.17 -1.24 3.53
C VAL A 43 -2.07 -1.43 2.03
N LEU A 44 -2.38 -0.39 1.25
CA LEU A 44 -2.49 -0.48 -0.21
C LEU A 44 -1.57 0.53 -0.88
N VAL A 45 -0.73 0.07 -1.80
CA VAL A 45 0.08 0.90 -2.70
C VAL A 45 -0.62 0.92 -4.05
N PHE A 46 -0.96 2.12 -4.52
CA PHE A 46 -1.65 2.29 -5.78
C PHE A 46 -1.00 3.37 -6.64
N ARG A 47 -1.21 3.26 -7.94
CA ARG A 47 -0.85 4.30 -8.89
C ARG A 47 -1.97 5.36 -8.94
N ALA A 48 -1.61 6.60 -8.68
CA ALA A 48 -2.51 7.73 -8.80
C ALA A 48 -2.69 8.10 -10.27
N GLU A 49 -3.89 7.88 -10.82
CA GLU A 49 -4.23 8.20 -12.21
C GLU A 49 -5.50 9.05 -12.30
N GLY A 50 -5.56 9.97 -13.27
CA GLY A 50 -6.73 10.86 -13.44
C GLY A 50 -6.79 11.96 -12.37
N GLU A 51 -7.99 12.20 -11.81
CA GLU A 51 -8.24 13.29 -10.84
C GLU A 51 -7.31 13.27 -9.63
N MET A 52 -6.85 12.09 -9.22
CA MET A 52 -5.97 11.95 -8.05
C MET A 52 -4.58 12.54 -8.31
N ASN A 53 -4.02 12.32 -9.50
CA ASN A 53 -2.77 12.93 -9.94
C ASN A 53 -2.90 14.47 -10.03
N GLU A 54 -4.08 14.97 -10.43
CA GLU A 54 -4.37 16.40 -10.47
C GLU A 54 -4.46 17.05 -9.08
N VAL A 55 -4.76 16.27 -8.03
CA VAL A 55 -4.86 16.75 -6.64
C VAL A 55 -3.54 16.64 -5.89
N THR A 56 -2.79 15.55 -6.10
CA THR A 56 -1.57 15.27 -5.34
C THR A 56 -0.29 15.71 -6.06
N ASP A 57 -0.31 15.93 -7.39
CA ASP A 57 0.87 16.15 -8.26
C ASP A 57 1.87 14.97 -8.21
N LYS A 58 1.40 13.80 -7.76
CA LYS A 58 2.21 12.59 -7.54
C LYS A 58 1.60 11.41 -8.29
N ASP A 59 2.47 10.51 -8.74
CA ASP A 59 2.10 9.33 -9.54
C ASP A 59 1.74 8.12 -8.69
N TRP A 60 2.11 8.10 -7.41
CA TRP A 60 1.91 6.96 -6.50
C TRP A 60 1.30 7.41 -5.18
N GLY A 61 0.64 6.48 -4.49
CA GLY A 61 0.07 6.72 -3.18
C GLY A 61 0.03 5.46 -2.31
N VAL A 62 0.07 5.67 -1.00
CA VAL A 62 -0.13 4.63 0.01
C VAL A 62 -1.36 4.98 0.83
N GLN A 63 -2.29 4.03 0.91
CA GLN A 63 -3.41 4.08 1.83
C GLN A 63 -3.08 3.22 3.05
N TYR A 64 -3.11 3.83 4.22
CA TYR A 64 -2.95 3.14 5.50
C TYR A 64 -4.32 2.92 6.17
N PRO A 65 -4.47 1.86 6.97
CA PRO A 65 -5.76 1.52 7.57
C PRO A 65 -6.24 2.52 8.63
N THR A 66 -5.30 3.21 9.29
CA THR A 66 -5.60 4.16 10.37
C THR A 66 -5.55 5.62 9.92
N ALA A 67 -5.17 5.87 8.66
CA ALA A 67 -5.05 7.22 8.13
C ALA A 67 -6.37 7.67 7.48
N ASP A 68 -6.79 8.89 7.80
CA ASP A 68 -7.94 9.56 7.14
C ASP A 68 -7.59 9.97 5.69
N ASP A 69 -6.29 10.09 5.41
CA ASP A 69 -5.71 10.52 4.13
C ASP A 69 -4.66 9.52 3.60
N MET A 70 -4.39 9.59 2.30
CA MET A 70 -3.31 8.84 1.65
C MET A 70 -2.00 9.64 1.66
N ASP A 71 -0.86 8.96 1.74
CA ASP A 71 0.44 9.59 1.52
C ASP A 71 0.84 9.50 0.04
N PRO A 72 1.11 10.63 -0.65
CA PRO A 72 1.46 10.64 -2.06
C PRO A 72 2.98 10.61 -2.29
N PHE A 73 3.43 9.88 -3.32
CA PHE A 73 4.85 9.62 -3.63
C PHE A 73 5.17 9.78 -5.13
N ASP A 74 6.41 10.17 -5.45
CA ASP A 74 6.84 10.32 -6.85
C ASP A 74 7.08 8.96 -7.53
N THR A 75 7.52 7.95 -6.77
CA THR A 75 7.90 6.64 -7.31
C THR A 75 7.23 5.48 -6.57
N GLU A 76 7.04 4.37 -7.29
CA GLU A 76 6.56 3.11 -6.73
C GLU A 76 7.44 2.65 -5.57
N GLN A 77 8.75 2.74 -5.76
CA GLN A 77 9.72 2.26 -4.79
C GLN A 77 9.58 2.99 -3.46
N GLU A 78 9.45 4.31 -3.46
CA GLU A 78 9.23 5.10 -2.23
C GLU A 78 7.91 4.75 -1.56
N ALA A 79 6.84 4.55 -2.34
CA ALA A 79 5.54 4.14 -1.80
C ALA A 79 5.59 2.74 -1.17
N VAL A 80 6.26 1.79 -1.82
CA VAL A 80 6.45 0.43 -1.31
C VAL A 80 7.33 0.42 -0.05
N GLU A 81 8.41 1.22 -0.02
CA GLU A 81 9.26 1.33 1.16
C GLU A 81 8.51 1.93 2.35
N ALA A 82 7.72 2.98 2.13
CA ALA A 82 6.87 3.58 3.17
C ALA A 82 5.81 2.60 3.68
N ALA A 83 5.15 1.88 2.78
CA ALA A 83 4.20 0.83 3.16
C ALA A 83 4.87 -0.25 4.01
N LYS A 84 6.02 -0.78 3.58
CA LYS A 84 6.77 -1.79 4.33
C LYS A 84 7.26 -1.29 5.68
N GLU A 85 7.67 -0.03 5.78
CA GLU A 85 8.02 0.60 7.05
C GLU A 85 6.83 0.59 8.01
N TYR A 86 5.64 1.00 7.55
CA TYR A 86 4.42 0.93 8.33
C TYR A 86 4.11 -0.49 8.81
N LEU A 87 4.20 -1.50 7.93
CA LEU A 87 3.99 -2.91 8.29
C LEU A 87 4.92 -3.35 9.42
N ARG A 88 6.19 -2.93 9.38
CA ARG A 88 7.20 -3.26 10.41
C ARG A 88 6.91 -2.58 11.74
N GLU A 89 6.56 -1.30 11.72
CA GLU A 89 6.19 -0.57 12.94
C GLU A 89 4.93 -1.15 13.58
N HIS A 90 3.99 -1.65 12.77
CA HIS A 90 2.70 -2.17 13.20
C HIS A 90 2.67 -3.71 13.25
N ALA A 91 3.82 -4.38 13.11
CA ALA A 91 3.94 -5.84 13.11
C ALA A 91 3.55 -6.51 14.43
N GLN A 92 3.58 -5.76 15.53
CA GLN A 92 3.31 -6.24 16.89
C GLN A 92 1.96 -5.75 17.44
N LEU A 93 1.16 -5.05 16.62
CA LEU A 93 -0.17 -4.66 17.05
C LEU A 93 -1.09 -5.89 16.97
N ASP A 94 -1.27 -6.54 18.11
CA ASP A 94 -2.43 -7.40 18.32
C ASP A 94 -3.71 -6.56 18.09
N PRO A 95 -4.63 -7.00 17.22
CA PRO A 95 -5.88 -6.28 16.93
C PRO A 95 -6.82 -6.16 18.14
#